data_AF-A0A6S7JN23-F1
#
_entry.id   AF-A0A6S7JN23-F1
#
_cell.length_a   1.000
_cell.length_b   1.000
_cell.length_c   1.000
_cell.angle_alpha   90.00
_cell.angle_beta   90.00
_cell.angle_gamma   90.00
#
_symmetry.space_group_name_H-M   'P 1'
#
loop_
_entity.id
_entity.type
_entity.pdbx_description
1 polymer ?
#
loop_
_entity_poly.entity_id
_entity_poly.type
_entity_poly.pdbx_seq_one_letter_code
_entity_poly.pdbx_strand_id
1 'polypeptide(L)'
;MQDIKLTRTNTKAFAYNTKSPVEFLGKFEAVIETRKRISVATFYVAKAANCGNLLSLTTAQELGLISLHVDKLTSKDAALENILQKHSKVFSDLGKLKGEKIKLDIDKTKIPKAQPQRRIPYHIREKVKNAITELEIKM
;
A
#
# COMPACT_ATOMS: atom_id res chain seq x y z
N MET A 1 29.43 -7.35 -35.62
CA MET A 1 28.28 -7.23 -34.68
C MET A 1 27.49 -8.52 -34.82
N GLN A 2 27.12 -9.18 -33.73
CA GLN A 2 26.39 -10.43 -33.80
C GLN A 2 24.91 -10.13 -34.04
N ASP A 3 24.33 -10.68 -35.10
CA ASP A 3 22.92 -10.44 -35.43
C ASP A 3 22.02 -11.07 -34.37
N ILE A 4 21.23 -10.23 -33.70
CA ILE A 4 20.28 -10.68 -32.68
C ILE A 4 19.04 -11.24 -33.39
N LYS A 5 18.83 -12.56 -33.27
CA LYS A 5 17.64 -13.21 -33.81
C LYS A 5 16.44 -12.95 -32.91
N LEU A 6 15.40 -12.34 -33.47
CA LEU A 6 14.14 -12.11 -32.76
C LEU A 6 13.30 -13.38 -32.73
N THR A 7 12.78 -13.71 -31.56
CA THR A 7 11.78 -14.77 -31.38
C THR A 7 10.38 -14.18 -31.44
N ARG A 8 9.40 -14.96 -31.92
CA ARG A 8 8.00 -14.52 -31.99
C ARG A 8 7.46 -14.27 -30.58
N THR A 9 6.71 -13.19 -30.41
CA THR A 9 6.02 -12.86 -29.16
C THR A 9 4.50 -12.89 -29.36
N ASN A 10 3.78 -13.40 -28.36
CA ASN A 10 2.32 -13.37 -28.28
C ASN A 10 1.82 -12.31 -27.29
N THR A 11 2.73 -11.56 -26.65
CA THR A 11 2.40 -10.52 -25.68
C THR A 11 1.75 -9.33 -26.38
N LYS A 12 0.67 -8.79 -25.79
CA LYS A 12 0.00 -7.57 -26.25
C LYS A 12 0.21 -6.46 -25.23
N ALA A 13 0.73 -5.32 -25.67
CA ALA A 13 0.84 -4.11 -24.88
C ALA A 13 -0.09 -3.05 -25.47
N PHE A 14 -0.73 -2.25 -24.62
CA PHE A 14 -1.65 -1.20 -25.04
C PHE A 14 -1.15 0.14 -24.49
N ALA A 15 -1.11 1.16 -25.35
CA ALA A 15 -0.82 2.51 -24.89
C ALA A 15 -2.03 3.09 -24.15
N TYR A 16 -1.80 4.12 -23.33
CA TYR A 16 -2.84 4.75 -22.54
C TYR A 16 -4.01 5.20 -23.42
N ASN A 17 -5.21 4.74 -23.08
CA ASN A 17 -6.46 5.06 -23.79
C ASN A 17 -6.52 4.61 -25.27
N THR A 18 -5.73 3.63 -25.68
CA THR A 18 -5.78 3.04 -27.03
C THR A 18 -6.38 1.63 -27.02
N LYS A 19 -7.21 1.31 -28.01
CA LYS A 19 -7.81 -0.03 -28.17
C LYS A 19 -6.95 -0.98 -29.00
N SER A 20 -6.09 -0.44 -29.86
CA SER A 20 -5.16 -1.21 -30.69
C SER A 20 -3.88 -1.52 -29.92
N PRO A 21 -3.41 -2.78 -29.91
CA PRO A 21 -2.14 -3.12 -29.28
C PRO A 21 -0.95 -2.58 -30.08
N VAL A 22 0.19 -2.41 -29.41
CA VAL A 22 1.48 -2.11 -30.03
C VAL A 22 1.88 -3.29 -30.94
N GLU A 23 2.26 -3.00 -32.18
CA GLU A 23 2.77 -3.99 -33.12
C GLU A 23 4.22 -4.36 -32.74
N PHE A 24 4.45 -5.61 -32.33
CA PHE A 24 5.78 -6.12 -32.00
C PHE A 24 6.39 -6.91 -33.15
N LEU A 25 7.66 -6.66 -33.46
CA LEU A 25 8.47 -7.44 -34.39
C LEU A 25 8.95 -8.75 -33.76
N GLY A 26 9.10 -8.79 -32.44
CA GLY A 26 9.51 -9.97 -31.70
C GLY A 26 10.08 -9.62 -30.33
N LYS A 27 10.73 -10.61 -29.71
CA LYS A 27 11.44 -10.45 -28.45
C LYS A 27 12.79 -11.16 -28.48
N PHE A 28 13.71 -10.69 -27.64
CA PHE A 28 14.98 -11.35 -27.40
C PHE A 28 15.38 -11.15 -25.94
N GLU A 29 16.31 -11.96 -25.46
CA GLU A 29 16.89 -11.79 -24.12
C GLU A 29 18.32 -11.26 -24.27
N ALA A 30 18.67 -10.32 -23.40
CA ALA A 30 20.01 -9.77 -23.36
C ALA A 30 20.44 -9.55 -21.92
N VAL A 31 21.75 -9.74 -21.71
CA VAL A 31 22.43 -9.30 -20.50
C VAL A 31 22.55 -7.78 -20.57
N ILE A 32 22.10 -7.12 -19.51
CA ILE A 32 22.16 -5.68 -19.38
C ILE A 32 22.91 -5.31 -18.11
N GLU A 33 23.75 -4.30 -18.24
CA GLU A 33 24.65 -3.88 -17.19
C GLU A 33 24.50 -2.38 -16.93
N THR A 34 24.54 -2.03 -15.66
CA THR A 34 24.79 -0.68 -15.18
C THR A 34 26.07 -0.68 -14.37
N ARG A 35 26.58 0.50 -14.02
CA ARG A 35 27.79 0.63 -13.17
C ARG A 35 27.71 -0.11 -11.82
N LYS A 36 26.51 -0.50 -11.39
CA LYS A 36 26.25 -1.15 -10.10
C LYS A 36 25.92 -2.63 -10.21
N ARG A 37 25.15 -3.03 -11.23
CA ARG A 37 24.50 -4.36 -11.30
C ARG A 37 24.34 -4.83 -12.74
N ILE A 38 24.35 -6.16 -12.88
CA ILE A 38 24.08 -6.90 -14.11
C ILE A 38 22.77 -7.68 -13.91
N SER A 39 21.87 -7.65 -14.90
CA SER A 39 20.67 -8.48 -14.95
C SER A 39 20.44 -9.01 -16.36
N VAL A 40 19.62 -10.05 -16.50
CA VAL A 40 19.14 -10.54 -17.80
C VAL A 40 17.70 -10.09 -17.97
N ALA A 41 17.41 -9.39 -19.07
CA ALA A 41 16.07 -8.88 -19.34
C ALA A 41 15.57 -9.28 -20.73
N THR A 42 14.27 -9.52 -20.83
CA THR A 42 13.58 -9.73 -22.10
C THR A 42 13.18 -8.40 -22.72
N PHE A 43 13.69 -8.13 -23.91
CA PHE A 43 13.35 -6.96 -24.72
C PHE A 43 12.24 -7.29 -25.70
N TYR A 44 11.23 -6.43 -25.78
CA TYR A 44 10.18 -6.50 -26.77
C TYR A 44 10.41 -5.40 -27.81
N VAL A 45 10.64 -5.80 -29.06
CA VAL A 45 10.94 -4.87 -30.15
C VAL A 45 9.65 -4.45 -30.82
N ALA A 46 9.25 -3.20 -30.64
CA ALA A 46 8.07 -2.62 -31.28
C ALA A 46 8.40 -2.07 -32.67
N LYS A 47 7.44 -2.19 -33.58
CA LYS A 47 7.48 -1.54 -34.89
C LYS A 47 6.92 -0.13 -34.73
N ALA A 48 7.77 0.81 -34.36
CA ALA A 48 7.37 2.21 -34.23
C ALA A 48 8.47 3.13 -34.76
N ALA A 49 8.08 4.09 -35.61
CA ALA A 49 8.96 5.18 -35.99
C ALA A 49 8.84 6.26 -34.91
N ASN A 50 9.93 6.47 -34.14
CA ASN A 50 10.10 7.59 -33.22
C ASN A 50 9.43 7.45 -31.83
N CYS A 51 9.63 6.32 -31.15
CA CYS A 51 9.24 6.13 -29.74
C CYS A 51 10.48 5.99 -28.83
N GLY A 52 10.37 6.48 -27.59
CA GLY A 52 11.38 6.21 -26.57
C GLY A 52 11.34 4.77 -26.07
N ASN A 53 12.47 4.29 -25.55
CA ASN A 53 12.55 2.97 -24.93
C ASN A 53 11.94 3.01 -23.53
N LEU A 54 11.13 2.00 -23.19
CA LEU A 54 10.54 1.85 -21.86
C LEU A 54 11.29 0.76 -21.09
N LEU A 55 11.60 1.06 -19.83
CA LEU A 55 12.15 0.11 -18.88
C LEU A 55 11.08 -0.27 -17.87
N SER A 56 10.87 -1.56 -17.67
CA SER A 56 9.92 -2.05 -16.67
C SER A 56 10.40 -1.69 -15.26
N LEU A 57 9.46 -1.55 -14.34
CA LEU A 57 9.76 -1.30 -12.94
C LEU A 57 10.67 -2.40 -12.35
N THR A 58 10.38 -3.66 -12.67
CA THR A 58 11.13 -4.82 -12.17
C THR A 58 12.59 -4.77 -12.62
N THR A 59 12.83 -4.57 -13.92
CA THR A 59 14.18 -4.50 -14.47
C THR A 59 14.93 -3.26 -13.96
N ALA A 60 14.24 -2.12 -13.80
CA ALA A 60 14.85 -0.93 -13.22
C ALA A 60 15.29 -1.12 -11.75
N GLN A 61 14.53 -1.89 -10.95
CA GLN A 61 14.90 -2.26 -9.58
C GLN A 61 16.07 -3.24 -9.54
N GLU A 62 16.06 -4.26 -10.40
CA GLU A 62 17.14 -5.25 -10.51
C GLU A 62 18.46 -4.58 -10.88
N LEU A 63 18.44 -3.67 -11.84
CA LEU A 63 19.59 -2.85 -12.22
C LEU A 63 19.99 -1.82 -11.16
N GLY A 64 19.20 -1.64 -10.10
CA GLY A 64 19.48 -0.66 -9.04
C GLY A 64 19.39 0.79 -9.50
N LEU A 65 18.61 1.07 -10.56
CA LEU A 65 18.34 2.43 -11.05
C LEU A 65 17.32 3.16 -10.17
N ILE A 66 16.37 2.41 -9.60
CA ILE A 66 15.34 2.94 -8.71
C ILE A 66 15.25 2.07 -7.44
N SER A 67 14.99 2.71 -6.30
CA SER A 67 14.60 2.04 -5.06
C SER A 67 13.22 2.56 -4.67
N LEU A 68 12.21 1.69 -4.77
CA LEU A 68 10.88 2.02 -4.28
C LEU A 68 10.85 1.83 -2.77
N HIS A 69 11.15 2.90 -2.03
CA HIS A 69 10.84 2.99 -0.61
C HIS A 69 9.35 3.30 -0.47
N VAL A 70 8.50 2.32 -0.82
CA VAL A 70 7.15 2.31 -0.25
C VAL A 70 7.37 1.98 1.22
N ASP A 71 6.83 2.78 2.14
CA ASP A 71 6.95 2.65 3.60
C ASP A 71 6.53 1.26 4.11
N LYS A 72 7.33 0.25 3.79
CA LYS A 72 7.21 -1.12 4.25
C LYS A 72 7.86 -1.14 5.62
N LEU A 73 7.13 -0.62 6.61
CA LEU A 73 7.24 -1.10 7.98
C LEU A 73 6.77 -2.56 7.97
N THR A 74 7.65 -3.46 7.56
CA THR A 74 7.42 -4.89 7.73
C THR A 74 7.60 -5.21 9.20
N SER A 75 6.73 -6.03 9.75
CA SER A 75 6.72 -6.49 11.15
C SER A 75 7.98 -7.26 11.60
N LYS A 76 9.07 -7.23 10.82
CA LYS A 76 10.36 -7.87 11.07
C LYS A 76 11.49 -6.88 11.32
N ASP A 77 11.21 -5.58 11.39
CA ASP A 77 12.22 -4.59 11.72
C ASP A 77 12.55 -4.70 13.21
N ALA A 78 13.72 -5.26 13.53
CA ALA A 78 14.19 -5.43 14.92
C ALA A 78 14.18 -4.10 15.71
N ALA A 79 14.37 -2.97 15.04
CA ALA A 79 14.25 -1.66 15.64
C ALA A 79 12.81 -1.36 16.12
N LEU A 80 11.80 -1.78 15.36
CA LEU A 80 10.39 -1.58 15.70
C LEU A 80 9.96 -2.52 16.82
N GLU A 81 10.39 -3.79 16.79
CA GLU A 81 10.16 -4.72 17.91
C GLU A 81 10.78 -4.20 19.21
N ASN A 82 12.00 -3.66 19.15
CA ASN A 82 12.65 -3.04 20.30
C ASN A 82 11.85 -1.86 20.86
N ILE A 83 11.27 -1.01 20.00
CA ILE A 83 10.44 0.13 20.42
C ILE A 83 9.13 -0.36 21.05
N LEU A 84 8.46 -1.33 20.43
CA LEU A 84 7.22 -1.91 20.94
C LEU A 84 7.43 -2.60 22.29
N GLN A 85 8.52 -3.33 22.46
CA GLN A 85 8.86 -3.96 23.74
C GLN A 85 9.22 -2.91 24.80
N LYS A 86 10.08 -1.94 24.45
CA LYS A 86 10.52 -0.88 25.37
C LYS A 86 9.36 -0.03 25.89
N HIS A 87 8.36 0.24 25.04
CA HIS A 87 7.21 1.08 25.35
C HIS A 87 5.88 0.29 25.36
N SER A 88 5.92 -1.00 25.74
CA SER A 88 4.75 -1.88 25.71
C SER A 88 3.53 -1.33 26.46
N LYS A 89 3.75 -0.67 27.61
CA LYS A 89 2.71 -0.03 28.43
C LYS A 89 1.95 1.10 27.73
N VAL A 90 2.56 1.74 26.72
CA VAL A 90 1.92 2.82 25.94
C VAL A 90 1.01 2.24 24.86
N PHE A 91 1.29 1.01 24.42
CA PHE A 91 0.61 0.37 23.30
C PHE A 91 -0.39 -0.73 23.72
N SER A 92 -0.42 -1.13 25.00
CA SER A 92 -1.28 -2.21 25.50
C SER A 92 -2.71 -1.78 25.85
N ASP A 93 -2.88 -0.56 26.34
CA ASP A 93 -4.14 -0.09 26.94
C ASP A 93 -4.67 1.18 26.26
N LEU A 94 -5.96 1.47 26.44
CA LEU A 94 -6.62 2.67 25.90
C LEU A 94 -6.00 3.98 26.45
N GLY A 95 -5.33 3.90 27.61
CA GLY A 95 -4.77 5.03 28.32
C GLY A 95 -5.81 5.77 29.18
N LYS A 96 -5.35 6.38 30.29
CA LYS A 96 -6.18 7.19 31.18
C LYS A 96 -5.37 8.37 31.71
N LEU A 97 -5.87 9.59 31.51
CA LEU A 97 -5.29 10.79 32.11
C LEU A 97 -5.58 10.77 33.61
N LYS A 98 -4.53 10.74 34.43
CA LYS A 98 -4.65 10.70 35.89
C LYS A 98 -4.73 12.12 36.46
N GLY A 99 -5.58 12.31 37.47
CA GLY A 99 -5.63 13.54 38.25
C GLY A 99 -6.56 14.63 37.72
N GLU A 100 -7.05 14.51 36.48
CA GLU A 100 -7.97 15.48 35.90
C GLU A 100 -9.38 14.91 35.74
N LYS A 101 -10.36 15.59 36.32
CA LYS A 101 -11.78 15.40 36.02
C LYS A 101 -12.22 16.54 35.12
N ILE A 102 -12.50 16.22 33.87
CA ILE A 102 -12.99 17.20 32.89
C ILE A 102 -14.40 17.63 33.33
N LYS A 103 -14.60 18.94 33.44
CA LYS A 103 -15.94 19.53 33.61
C LYS A 103 -16.43 19.96 32.23
N LEU A 104 -17.66 19.57 31.89
CA LEU A 104 -18.36 20.08 30.72
C LEU A 104 -19.14 21.31 31.14
N ASP A 105 -18.78 22.47 30.58
CA ASP A 105 -19.52 23.71 30.82
C ASP A 105 -20.83 23.68 30.03
N ILE A 106 -21.95 23.54 30.75
CA ILE A 106 -23.30 23.45 30.18
C ILE A 106 -23.99 24.79 30.35
N ASP A 107 -24.59 25.29 29.27
CA ASP A 107 -25.47 26.46 29.30
C ASP A 107 -26.72 26.17 30.14
N LYS A 108 -26.80 26.81 31.30
CA LYS A 108 -27.89 26.65 32.28
C LYS A 108 -29.23 27.18 31.80
N THR A 109 -29.25 27.96 30.71
CA THR A 109 -30.51 28.46 30.13
C THR A 109 -31.22 27.40 29.27
N LYS A 110 -30.54 26.31 28.91
CA LYS A 110 -31.09 25.24 28.08
C LYS A 110 -31.67 24.11 28.92
N ILE A 111 -32.84 23.64 28.49
CA ILE A 111 -33.53 22.51 29.12
C ILE A 111 -32.92 21.20 28.61
N PRO A 112 -32.56 20.24 29.48
CA PRO A 112 -32.08 18.93 29.05
C PRO A 112 -33.08 18.22 28.14
N LYS A 113 -32.59 17.65 27.04
CA LYS A 113 -33.44 16.98 26.04
C LYS A 113 -33.20 15.48 26.04
N ALA A 114 -34.20 14.71 26.45
CA ALA A 114 -34.20 13.26 26.28
C ALA A 114 -34.63 12.91 24.84
N GLN A 115 -33.71 12.34 24.05
CA GLN A 115 -34.02 11.84 22.71
C GLN A 115 -34.28 10.33 22.76
N PRO A 116 -35.35 9.83 22.09
CA PRO A 116 -35.59 8.40 22.02
C PRO A 116 -34.48 7.70 21.24
N GLN A 117 -34.03 6.54 21.72
CA GLN A 117 -33.00 5.76 21.05
C GLN A 117 -33.49 5.29 19.68
N ARG A 118 -32.68 5.52 18.64
CA ARG A 118 -32.97 5.01 17.30
C ARG A 118 -32.80 3.50 17.25
N ARG A 119 -33.68 2.82 16.50
CA ARG A 119 -33.57 1.37 16.28
C ARG A 119 -32.28 1.05 15.53
N ILE A 120 -31.50 0.11 16.06
CA ILE A 120 -30.29 -0.39 15.42
C ILE A 120 -30.68 -1.39 14.33
N PRO A 121 -30.20 -1.24 13.09
CA PRO A 121 -30.43 -2.23 12.03
C PRO A 121 -30.00 -3.64 12.45
N TYR A 122 -30.79 -4.64 12.06
CA TYR A 122 -30.61 -6.03 12.52
C TYR A 122 -29.20 -6.57 12.26
N HIS A 123 -28.67 -6.37 11.05
CA HIS A 123 -27.37 -6.87 10.61
C HIS A 123 -26.16 -6.35 11.41
N ILE A 124 -26.28 -5.23 12.12
CA ILE A 124 -25.18 -4.66 12.93
C ILE A 124 -25.41 -4.79 14.43
N ARG A 125 -26.58 -5.26 14.86
CA ARG A 125 -27.00 -5.26 16.26
C ARG A 125 -26.03 -6.04 17.15
N GLU A 126 -25.54 -7.18 16.68
CA GLU A 126 -24.56 -8.00 17.40
C GLU A 126 -23.21 -7.28 17.53
N LYS A 127 -22.72 -6.67 16.45
CA LYS A 127 -21.48 -5.88 16.46
C LYS A 127 -21.54 -4.71 17.44
N VAL A 128 -22.68 -3.99 17.45
CA VAL A 128 -22.88 -2.89 18.41
C VAL A 128 -22.93 -3.40 19.84
N LYS A 129 -23.62 -4.52 20.08
CA LYS A 129 -23.69 -5.14 21.42
C LYS A 129 -22.29 -5.51 21.92
N ASN A 130 -21.47 -6.14 21.08
CA ASN A 130 -20.11 -6.55 21.44
C ASN A 130 -19.23 -5.33 21.76
N ALA A 131 -19.31 -4.27 20.96
CA ALA A 131 -18.56 -3.04 21.22
C ALA A 131 -18.97 -2.37 22.54
N ILE A 132 -20.26 -2.37 22.88
CA ILE A 132 -20.73 -1.85 24.18
C ILE A 132 -20.18 -2.69 25.33
N THR A 133 -20.29 -4.02 25.25
CA THR A 133 -19.76 -4.91 26.29
C THR A 133 -18.24 -4.78 26.45
N GLU A 134 -17.49 -4.58 25.37
CA GLU A 134 -16.05 -4.35 25.43
C GLU A 134 -15.70 -3.04 26.16
N LEU A 135 -16.48 -1.97 25.93
CA LEU A 135 -16.27 -0.69 26.59
C LEU A 135 -16.62 -0.74 28.07
N GLU A 136 -17.67 -1.47 28.45
CA GLU A 136 -18.07 -1.66 29.85
C GLU A 136 -17.02 -2.44 30.65
N ILE A 137 -16.34 -3.42 30.04
CA ILE A 137 -15.29 -4.21 30.69
C ILE A 137 -13.97 -3.41 30.82
N LYS A 138 -13.68 -2.52 29.86
CA LYS A 138 -12.42 -1.77 29.79
C LYS A 138 -12.43 -0.45 30.59
N MET A 139 -13.59 0.02 31.07
CA MET A 139 -13.73 1.21 31.91
C MET A 139 -13.50 0.93 33.39
#